data_AF-A0A3D1FEP0-F1
#
_entry.id   AF-A0A3D1FEP0-F1
#
_cell.length_a   1.000
_cell.length_b   1.000
_cell.length_c   1.000
_cell.angle_alpha   90.00
_cell.angle_beta   90.00
_cell.angle_gamma   90.00
#
_symmetry.space_group_name_H-M   'P 1'
#
loop_
_entity.id
_entity.type
_entity.pdbx_description
1 polymer ?
#
loop_
_entity_poly.entity_id
_entity_poly.type
_entity_poly.pdbx_seq_one_letter_code
_entity_poly.pdbx_strand_id
1 'polypeptide(L)'
;MNVKEIKEMISLMNENNLLELEIEKDDMRIKLKKASSHGQDVVPAPVYIERQPIAEHQLQSQESARKELPASNKLEIKSLMVGTFYRAPSPEAPAFVEVNQEITPGQVICIIEAMKLMN
;
A
#
# COMPACT_ATOMS: atom_id res chain seq x y z
N MET A 1 17.04 28.82 -8.51
CA MET A 1 15.94 28.46 -7.59
C MET A 1 16.16 29.15 -6.26
N ASN A 2 15.10 29.71 -5.66
CA ASN A 2 15.18 30.55 -4.48
C ASN A 2 14.61 29.85 -3.24
N VAL A 3 15.07 30.25 -2.05
CA VAL A 3 14.60 29.72 -0.76
C VAL A 3 13.08 29.89 -0.58
N LYS A 4 12.47 30.90 -1.22
CA LYS A 4 11.01 31.10 -1.23
C LYS A 4 10.26 29.96 -1.94
N GLU A 5 10.74 29.53 -3.11
CA GLU A 5 10.09 28.47 -3.90
C GLU A 5 10.14 27.11 -3.18
N ILE A 6 11.23 26.84 -2.47
CA ILE A 6 11.36 25.63 -1.64
C ILE A 6 10.36 25.65 -0.47
N LYS A 7 10.15 26.81 0.16
CA LYS A 7 9.16 26.96 1.25
C LYS A 7 7.73 26.79 0.76
N GLU A 8 7.42 27.31 -0.42
CA GLU A 8 6.11 27.11 -1.07
C GLU A 8 5.88 25.63 -1.37
N MET A 9 6.87 24.92 -1.92
CA MET A 9 6.76 23.46 -2.13
C MET A 9 6.55 22.69 -0.83
N ILE A 10 7.30 23.01 0.24
CA ILE A 10 7.09 22.37 1.54
C ILE A 10 5.67 22.63 2.07
N SER A 11 5.14 23.83 1.86
CA SER A 11 3.78 24.19 2.25
C SER A 11 2.74 23.39 1.45
N LEU A 12 2.90 23.32 0.14
CA LEU A 12 2.06 22.50 -0.75
C LEU A 12 2.13 21.01 -0.42
N MET A 13 3.31 20.48 -0.09
CA MET A 13 3.46 19.09 0.36
C MET A 13 2.69 18.83 1.66
N ASN A 14 2.65 19.78 2.59
CA ASN A 14 1.88 19.65 3.83
C ASN A 14 0.37 19.77 3.59
N GLU A 15 -0.08 20.74 2.78
CA GLU A 15 -1.49 20.94 2.43
C GLU A 15 -2.09 19.74 1.70
N ASN A 16 -1.32 19.13 0.80
CA ASN A 16 -1.75 17.97 0.00
C ASN A 16 -1.31 16.63 0.60
N ASN A 17 -0.73 16.65 1.81
CA ASN A 17 -0.22 15.48 2.54
C ASN A 17 0.68 14.55 1.70
N LEU A 18 1.56 15.12 0.87
CA LEU A 18 2.49 14.39 0.01
C LEU A 18 3.69 13.88 0.81
N LEU A 19 4.09 12.62 0.58
CA LEU A 19 5.25 12.00 1.22
C LEU A 19 6.56 12.31 0.49
N GLU A 20 6.49 12.44 -0.84
CA GLU A 20 7.63 12.66 -1.71
C GLU A 20 7.24 13.57 -2.88
N LEU A 21 8.12 14.48 -3.24
CA LEU A 21 7.99 15.36 -4.40
C LEU A 21 9.33 15.44 -5.11
N GLU A 22 9.35 15.09 -6.40
CA GLU A 22 10.52 15.16 -7.26
C GLU A 22 10.23 16.04 -8.46
N ILE A 23 11.12 17.00 -8.72
CA ILE A 23 11.02 17.89 -9.87
C ILE A 23 12.36 17.91 -10.60
N GLU A 24 12.30 17.72 -11.91
CA GLU A 24 13.42 17.80 -12.82
C GLU A 24 13.17 18.96 -13.79
N LYS A 25 14.11 19.89 -13.86
CA LYS A 25 14.03 21.04 -14.77
C LYS A 25 15.42 21.34 -15.31
N ASP A 26 15.56 21.28 -16.63
CA ASP A 26 16.82 21.45 -17.36
C ASP A 26 17.92 20.54 -16.80
N ASP A 27 18.87 21.09 -16.03
CA ASP A 27 20.03 20.40 -15.45
C ASP A 27 19.93 20.25 -13.92
N MET A 28 18.71 20.39 -13.37
CA MET A 28 18.48 20.45 -11.93
C MET A 28 17.37 19.48 -11.50
N ARG A 29 17.72 18.59 -10.57
CA ARG A 29 16.80 17.65 -9.93
C ARG A 29 16.68 17.96 -8.44
N ILE A 30 15.45 18.14 -7.96
CA ILE A 30 15.16 18.40 -6.56
C ILE A 30 14.19 17.36 -6.05
N LYS A 31 14.59 16.74 -4.94
CA LYS A 31 13.83 15.70 -4.25
C LYS A 31 13.55 16.14 -2.82
N LEU A 32 12.27 16.27 -2.49
CA LEU A 32 11.78 16.60 -1.16
C LEU A 32 11.09 15.36 -0.59
N LYS A 33 11.49 14.95 0.62
CA LYS A 33 10.90 13.80 1.32
C LYS A 33 10.46 14.23 2.71
N LYS A 34 9.18 14.02 3.01
CA LYS A 34 8.62 14.21 4.36
C LYS A 34 9.06 13.01 5.20
N ALA A 35 9.68 13.26 6.36
CA ALA A 35 10.06 12.19 7.27
C ALA A 35 8.78 11.55 7.86
N SER A 36 8.34 10.46 7.27
CA SER A 36 7.45 9.51 7.93
C SER A 36 8.29 8.68 8.88
N SER A 37 7.89 8.63 10.14
CA SER A 37 8.43 7.73 11.14
C SER A 37 8.02 6.29 10.84
N HIS A 38 8.53 5.72 9.75
CA HIS A 38 8.63 4.28 9.57
C HIS A 38 10.11 3.95 9.37
N GLY A 39 10.85 4.08 10.47
CA GLY A 39 12.11 3.38 10.62
C GLY A 39 11.80 1.90 10.82
N GLN A 40 12.33 1.07 9.93
CA GLN A 40 13.42 0.13 10.23
C GLN A 40 13.41 -0.94 9.13
N ASP A 41 14.42 -0.90 8.26
CA ASP A 41 14.79 -2.03 7.42
C ASP A 41 15.17 -3.20 8.33
N VAL A 42 14.21 -4.06 8.63
CA VAL A 42 14.46 -5.38 9.22
C VAL A 42 14.67 -6.36 8.08
N VAL A 43 15.94 -6.67 7.83
CA VAL A 43 16.37 -7.77 6.98
C VAL A 43 15.97 -9.08 7.68
N PRO A 44 15.05 -9.90 7.15
CA PRO A 44 14.80 -11.21 7.72
C PRO A 44 15.85 -12.20 7.21
N ALA A 45 16.55 -12.83 8.14
CA ALA A 45 17.36 -14.01 7.86
C ALA A 45 16.44 -15.19 7.46
N PRO A 46 16.84 -16.05 6.50
CA PRO A 46 15.98 -17.13 6.03
C PRO A 46 15.85 -18.24 7.09
N VAL A 47 14.63 -18.47 7.55
CA VAL A 47 14.25 -19.66 8.32
C VAL A 47 13.85 -20.76 7.33
N TYR A 48 14.57 -21.87 7.36
CA TYR A 48 14.21 -23.08 6.62
C TYR A 48 12.98 -23.72 7.27
N ILE A 49 11.83 -23.66 6.58
CA ILE A 49 10.65 -24.46 6.93
C ILE A 49 10.70 -25.75 6.11
N GLU A 50 10.74 -26.87 6.83
CA GLU A 50 10.61 -28.22 6.30
C GLU A 50 9.17 -28.42 5.76
N ARG A 51 9.04 -28.63 4.44
CA ARG A 51 7.75 -28.82 3.78
C ARG A 51 7.21 -30.21 4.07
N GLN A 52 6.09 -30.29 4.80
CA GLN A 52 5.22 -31.47 4.71
C GLN A 52 4.38 -31.41 3.42
N PRO A 53 4.15 -32.55 2.75
CA PRO A 53 3.42 -32.58 1.49
C PRO A 53 1.93 -32.33 1.73
N ILE A 54 1.42 -31.23 1.18
CA ILE A 54 -0.02 -30.98 1.03
C ILE A 54 -0.44 -31.52 -0.33
N ALA A 55 -1.51 -32.31 -0.32
CA ALA A 55 -2.14 -32.91 -1.48
C ALA A 55 -2.48 -31.89 -2.56
N GLU A 56 -2.25 -32.28 -3.82
CA GLU A 56 -2.63 -31.53 -5.01
C GLU A 56 -4.14 -31.26 -5.02
N HIS A 57 -4.51 -29.98 -4.86
CA HIS A 57 -5.81 -29.51 -5.30
C HIS A 57 -5.65 -28.92 -6.70
N GLN A 58 -6.37 -29.52 -7.64
CA GLN A 58 -6.38 -29.17 -9.05
C GLN A 58 -6.83 -27.72 -9.23
N LEU A 59 -6.00 -26.91 -9.90
CA LEU A 59 -6.40 -25.58 -10.34
C LEU A 59 -7.43 -25.70 -11.46
N GLN A 60 -8.69 -25.47 -11.12
CA GLN A 60 -9.71 -25.15 -12.10
C GLN A 60 -9.70 -23.64 -12.31
N SER A 61 -9.23 -23.20 -13.49
CA SER A 61 -9.34 -21.84 -13.97
C SER A 61 -10.81 -21.46 -14.13
N GLN A 62 -11.36 -20.74 -13.14
CA GLN A 62 -12.64 -20.06 -13.29
C GLN A 62 -12.41 -18.64 -13.80
N GLU A 63 -12.78 -18.44 -15.06
CA GLU A 63 -13.09 -17.13 -15.61
C GLU A 63 -14.19 -16.50 -14.74
N SER A 64 -13.83 -15.46 -14.00
CA SER A 64 -14.72 -14.82 -13.05
C SER A 64 -15.83 -14.08 -13.80
N ALA A 65 -16.99 -14.72 -13.93
CA ALA A 65 -18.25 -14.02 -14.17
C ALA A 65 -18.42 -12.95 -13.08
N ARG A 66 -18.42 -11.67 -13.49
CA ARG A 66 -18.69 -10.54 -12.61
C ARG A 66 -20.12 -10.66 -12.10
N LYS A 67 -20.28 -11.26 -10.93
CA LYS A 67 -21.53 -11.25 -10.19
C LYS A 67 -21.75 -9.83 -9.70
N GLU A 68 -22.71 -9.13 -10.29
CA GLU A 68 -23.16 -7.84 -9.78
C GLU A 68 -23.75 -8.06 -8.38
N LEU A 69 -23.00 -7.66 -7.37
CA LEU A 69 -23.48 -7.58 -6.00
C LEU A 69 -24.57 -6.49 -5.94
N PRO A 70 -25.63 -6.69 -5.14
CA PRO A 70 -26.68 -5.69 -4.98
C PRO A 70 -26.05 -4.36 -4.55
N ALA A 71 -26.50 -3.26 -5.15
CA ALA A 71 -26.01 -1.91 -4.84
C ALA A 71 -26.19 -1.63 -3.35
N SER A 72 -25.12 -1.82 -2.57
CA SER A 72 -25.11 -1.46 -1.17
C SER A 72 -24.93 0.05 -1.08
N ASN A 73 -25.66 0.72 -0.18
CA ASN A 73 -25.50 2.16 0.09
C ASN A 73 -24.15 2.48 0.80
N LYS A 74 -23.11 1.68 0.58
CA LYS A 74 -21.79 1.82 1.19
C LYS A 74 -20.80 2.27 0.14
N LEU A 75 -19.81 3.04 0.58
CA LEU A 75 -18.66 3.37 -0.23
C LEU A 75 -17.80 2.11 -0.43
N GLU A 76 -17.56 1.74 -1.68
CA GLU A 76 -16.68 0.62 -2.02
C GLU A 76 -15.27 1.12 -2.35
N ILE A 77 -14.25 0.61 -1.67
CA ILE A 77 -12.84 0.84 -2.00
C ILE A 77 -12.38 -0.37 -2.83
N LYS A 78 -12.19 -0.16 -4.14
CA LYS A 78 -11.81 -1.21 -5.09
C LYS A 78 -10.30 -1.19 -5.33
N SER A 79 -9.70 -2.37 -5.39
CA SER A 79 -8.31 -2.50 -5.83
C SER A 79 -8.20 -2.16 -7.32
N LEU A 80 -7.17 -1.40 -7.69
CA LEU A 80 -6.83 -1.07 -9.08
C LEU A 80 -5.94 -2.16 -9.74
N MET A 81 -5.50 -3.16 -8.96
CA MET A 81 -4.62 -4.23 -9.42
C MET A 81 -5.10 -5.60 -8.94
N VAL A 82 -4.72 -6.64 -9.67
CA VAL A 82 -4.93 -8.05 -9.28
C VAL A 82 -3.79 -8.48 -8.35
N GLY A 83 -4.12 -9.07 -7.21
CA GLY A 83 -3.13 -9.51 -6.22
C GLY A 83 -3.75 -10.24 -5.04
N THR A 84 -2.93 -10.56 -4.06
CA THR A 84 -3.32 -11.18 -2.78
C THR A 84 -3.64 -10.10 -1.76
N PHE A 85 -4.83 -10.17 -1.15
CA PHE A 85 -5.25 -9.22 -0.12
C PHE A 85 -4.76 -9.64 1.27
N TYR A 86 -4.17 -8.70 1.99
CA TYR A 86 -3.76 -8.86 3.39
C TYR A 86 -4.41 -7.81 4.29
N ARG A 87 -4.98 -8.28 5.40
CA ARG A 87 -5.57 -7.40 6.43
C ARG A 87 -4.54 -6.85 7.41
N ALA A 88 -3.35 -7.43 7.47
CA ALA A 88 -2.29 -7.12 8.44
C ALA A 88 -0.93 -7.03 7.71
N PRO A 89 0.05 -6.31 8.27
CA PRO A 89 1.38 -6.18 7.67
C PRO A 89 2.22 -7.46 7.75
N SER A 90 1.88 -8.38 8.67
CA SER A 90 2.51 -9.70 8.80
C SER A 90 1.55 -10.67 9.50
N PRO A 91 1.81 -11.99 9.50
CA PRO A 91 0.92 -12.98 10.11
C PRO A 91 0.70 -12.83 11.62
N GLU A 92 1.68 -12.27 12.33
CA GLU A 92 1.65 -12.11 13.79
C GLU A 92 1.16 -10.71 14.21
N ALA A 93 1.07 -9.77 13.25
CA ALA A 93 0.64 -8.40 13.51
C ALA A 93 -0.89 -8.26 13.50
N PRO A 94 -1.45 -7.28 14.24
CA PRO A 94 -2.88 -6.98 14.16
C PRO A 94 -3.27 -6.47 12.77
N ALA A 95 -4.57 -6.54 12.47
CA ALA A 95 -5.10 -5.96 11.24
C ALA A 95 -4.94 -4.43 11.23
N PHE A 96 -4.81 -3.85 10.03
CA PHE A 96 -4.77 -2.40 9.84
C PHE A 96 -6.05 -1.72 10.35
N VAL A 97 -7.21 -2.37 10.12
CA VAL A 97 -8.52 -1.89 10.55
C VAL A 97 -9.44 -3.04 10.97
N GLU A 98 -10.30 -2.75 11.94
CA GLU A 98 -11.38 -3.62 12.39
C GLU A 98 -12.77 -3.10 11.99
N VAL A 99 -13.76 -4.00 12.04
CA VAL A 99 -15.15 -3.64 11.75
C VAL A 99 -15.63 -2.61 12.77
N ASN A 100 -16.33 -1.57 12.29
CA ASN A 100 -16.78 -0.40 13.05
C ASN A 100 -15.67 0.57 13.48
N GLN A 101 -14.43 0.38 13.01
CA GLN A 101 -13.40 1.38 13.19
C GLN A 101 -13.60 2.54 12.21
N GLU A 102 -13.49 3.77 12.71
CA GLU A 102 -13.46 4.98 11.88
C GLU A 102 -12.10 5.11 11.18
N ILE A 103 -12.11 5.47 9.89
CA ILE A 103 -10.92 5.63 9.07
C ILE A 103 -10.83 7.03 8.48
N THR A 104 -9.62 7.54 8.33
CA THR A 104 -9.36 8.87 7.75
C THR A 104 -8.72 8.78 6.36
N PRO A 105 -8.89 9.78 5.48
CA PRO A 105 -8.18 9.83 4.20
C PRO A 105 -6.67 9.67 4.38
N GLY A 106 -6.06 8.78 3.57
CA GLY A 106 -4.63 8.48 3.62
C GLY A 106 -4.22 7.40 4.64
N GLN A 107 -5.16 6.87 5.43
CA GLN A 107 -4.88 5.74 6.31
C GLN A 107 -4.72 4.45 5.51
N VAL A 108 -3.70 3.65 5.86
CA VAL A 108 -3.53 2.30 5.30
C VAL A 108 -4.54 1.36 5.94
N ILE A 109 -5.35 0.68 5.11
CA ILE A 109 -6.42 -0.21 5.56
C ILE A 109 -6.22 -1.68 5.15
N CYS A 110 -5.35 -1.95 4.19
CA CYS A 110 -4.98 -3.28 3.71
C CYS A 110 -3.72 -3.19 2.85
N ILE A 111 -3.12 -4.35 2.54
CA ILE A 111 -2.06 -4.50 1.54
C ILE A 111 -2.59 -5.37 0.40
N ILE A 112 -2.21 -5.04 -0.84
CA ILE A 112 -2.42 -5.90 -2.01
C ILE A 112 -1.05 -6.30 -2.55
N GLU A 113 -0.70 -7.58 -2.42
CA GLU A 113 0.53 -8.11 -3.02
C GLU A 113 0.27 -8.50 -4.48
N ALA A 114 0.93 -7.81 -5.41
CA ALA A 114 0.89 -8.16 -6.82
C ALA A 114 2.30 -8.52 -7.29
N MET A 115 2.52 -9.81 -7.63
CA MET A 115 3.77 -10.30 -8.23
C MET A 115 5.06 -9.90 -7.50
N LYS A 116 5.15 -10.12 -6.18
CA LYS A 116 6.26 -9.72 -5.28
C LYS A 116 6.44 -8.21 -5.08
N LEU A 117 5.51 -7.38 -5.56
CA LEU A 117 5.47 -5.96 -5.24
C LEU A 117 4.44 -5.73 -4.13
N MET A 118 4.90 -5.21 -2.98
CA MET A 118 4.07 -4.80 -1.86
C MET A 118 3.80 -3.29 -2.01
N ASN A 119 2.56 -2.92 -2.35
CA ASN A 119 2.08 -1.53 -2.26
C ASN A 119 1.25 -1.33 -1.00
#